data_AF-A0A7R9C2H0-F1
#
_entry.id   AF-A0A7R9C2H0-F1
#
_cell.length_a   1.000
_cell.length_b   1.000
_cell.length_c   1.000
_cell.angle_alpha   90.00
_cell.angle_beta   90.00
_cell.angle_gamma   90.00
#
_symmetry.space_group_name_H-M   'P 1'
#
loop_
_entity.id
_entity.type
_entity.pdbx_description
1 polymer ?
#
loop_
_entity_poly.entity_id
_entity_poly.type
_entity_poly.pdbx_seq_one_letter_code
_entity_poly.pdbx_strand_id
1 'polypeptide(L)'
;MFLKRMVLGNMPVGSKDRDIVESVDFMVSRLEEMTQSQLASRLTLNCSPTYVMPQHLREIPITLIDVWDPYALAPPVREELLRSFPHAKRAHLKSGGNFPYLSRSDEVNMHIMLHLKQFEGSKWNAMSISGEEAADVKESR
;
A
#
# COMPACT_ATOMS: atom_id res chain seq x y z
N MET A 1 -24.96 -8.30 2.61
CA MET A 1 -24.26 -9.61 2.53
C MET A 1 -23.52 -9.85 1.22
N PHE A 2 -24.08 -9.54 0.04
CA PHE A 2 -23.47 -9.88 -1.27
C PHE A 2 -22.07 -9.28 -1.48
N LEU A 3 -21.89 -7.98 -1.25
CA LEU A 3 -20.61 -7.30 -1.45
C LEU A 3 -19.49 -7.87 -0.56
N LYS A 4 -19.79 -8.20 0.70
CA LYS A 4 -18.83 -8.82 1.62
C LYS A 4 -18.39 -10.19 1.12
N ARG A 5 -19.34 -11.00 0.62
CA ARG A 5 -19.05 -12.32 0.05
C ARG A 5 -18.18 -12.23 -1.22
N MET A 6 -18.39 -11.22 -2.05
CA MET A 6 -17.57 -10.98 -3.25
C MET A 6 -16.12 -10.65 -2.90
N VAL A 7 -15.88 -9.88 -1.83
CA VAL A 7 -14.53 -9.54 -1.36
C VAL A 7 -13.85 -10.74 -0.67
N LEU A 8 -14.59 -11.46 0.17
CA LEU A 8 -14.06 -12.60 0.93
C LEU A 8 -13.75 -13.83 0.07
N GLY A 9 -14.45 -14.01 -1.06
CA GLY A 9 -14.27 -15.17 -1.94
C GLY A 9 -12.88 -15.27 -2.59
N ASN A 10 -12.11 -14.18 -2.63
CA ASN A 10 -10.78 -14.13 -3.24
C ASN A 10 -9.63 -14.20 -2.22
N MET A 11 -9.92 -14.44 -0.94
CA MET A 11 -8.89 -14.52 0.09
C MET A 11 -8.26 -15.94 0.07
N PRO A 12 -6.93 -16.07 -0.03
CA PRO A 12 -6.26 -17.36 -0.08
C PRO A 12 -6.46 -18.10 1.24
N VAL A 13 -7.10 -19.26 1.16
CA VAL A 13 -7.35 -20.15 2.29
C VAL A 13 -6.27 -21.23 2.25
N GLY A 14 -5.42 -21.32 3.28
CA GLY A 14 -4.48 -22.45 3.40
C GLY A 14 -3.02 -22.13 3.73
N SER A 15 -2.67 -20.91 4.16
CA SER A 15 -1.33 -20.68 4.73
C SER A 15 -1.16 -21.44 6.05
N LYS A 16 0.01 -22.03 6.28
CA LYS A 16 0.41 -22.59 7.58
C LYS A 16 1.09 -21.56 8.48
N ASP A 17 1.37 -20.38 7.95
CA ASP A 17 2.04 -19.31 8.66
C ASP A 17 1.04 -18.56 9.54
N ARG A 18 1.32 -18.50 10.84
CA ARG A 18 0.40 -17.94 11.84
C ARG A 18 0.15 -16.45 11.60
N ASP A 19 1.18 -15.67 11.29
CA ASP A 19 1.03 -14.21 11.15
C ASP A 19 0.24 -13.87 9.88
N ILE A 20 0.38 -14.69 8.83
CA ILE A 20 -0.45 -14.58 7.62
C ILE A 20 -1.92 -14.91 7.94
N VAL A 21 -2.19 -15.97 8.69
CA VAL A 21 -3.56 -16.34 9.08
C VAL A 21 -4.19 -15.26 9.95
N GLU A 22 -3.49 -14.78 10.97
CA GLU A 22 -3.96 -13.70 11.85
C GLU A 22 -4.21 -12.41 11.06
N SER A 23 -3.39 -12.09 10.06
CA SER A 23 -3.62 -10.94 9.18
C SER A 23 -4.89 -11.06 8.36
N VAL A 24 -5.20 -12.27 7.87
CA VAL A 24 -6.44 -12.55 7.12
C VAL A 24 -7.64 -12.42 8.05
N ASP A 25 -7.60 -13.07 9.22
CA ASP A 25 -8.70 -13.03 10.20
C ASP A 25 -8.98 -11.58 10.66
N PHE A 26 -7.93 -10.81 10.92
CA PHE A 26 -8.05 -9.38 11.20
C PHE A 26 -8.76 -8.64 10.06
N MET A 27 -8.35 -8.85 8.80
CA MET A 27 -8.96 -8.20 7.65
C MET A 27 -10.42 -8.62 7.44
N VAL A 28 -10.76 -9.87 7.70
CA VAL A 28 -12.15 -10.35 7.70
C VAL A 28 -12.97 -9.62 8.76
N SER A 29 -12.48 -9.55 10.00
CA SER A 29 -13.19 -8.85 11.10
C SER A 29 -13.43 -7.37 10.78
N ARG A 30 -12.43 -6.68 10.19
CA ARG A 30 -12.56 -5.29 9.76
C ARG A 30 -13.57 -5.13 8.63
N LEU A 31 -13.64 -6.08 7.70
CA LEU A 31 -14.65 -6.07 6.63
C LEU A 31 -16.07 -6.28 7.18
N GLU A 32 -16.22 -7.09 8.22
CA GLU A 32 -17.50 -7.33 8.90
C GLU A 32 -18.03 -6.08 9.61
N GLU A 33 -17.15 -5.24 10.14
CA GLU A 33 -17.51 -3.97 10.78
C GLU A 33 -17.91 -2.86 9.79
N MET A 34 -17.56 -2.99 8.51
CA MET A 34 -17.87 -1.97 7.51
C MET A 34 -19.36 -1.92 7.14
N THR A 35 -19.87 -0.70 7.00
CA THR A 35 -21.20 -0.44 6.43
C THR A 35 -21.23 -0.71 4.92
N GLN A 36 -22.43 -0.91 4.37
CA GLN A 36 -22.60 -1.10 2.93
C GLN A 36 -22.12 0.12 2.13
N SER A 37 -22.38 1.34 2.60
CA SER A 37 -21.94 2.58 1.92
C SER A 37 -20.41 2.67 1.84
N GLN A 38 -19.72 2.40 2.95
CA GLN A 38 -18.26 2.38 2.98
C GLN A 38 -17.69 1.30 2.05
N LEU A 39 -18.28 0.11 2.06
CA LEU A 39 -17.83 -0.99 1.20
C LEU A 39 -18.07 -0.70 -0.28
N ALA A 40 -19.26 -0.17 -0.63
CA ALA A 40 -19.57 0.22 -2.00
C ALA A 40 -18.63 1.31 -2.50
N SER A 41 -18.37 2.36 -1.69
CA SER A 41 -17.45 3.43 -2.04
C SER A 41 -16.03 2.91 -2.32
N ARG A 42 -15.49 2.03 -1.45
CA ARG A 42 -14.16 1.44 -1.68
C ARG A 42 -14.12 0.55 -2.92
N LEU A 43 -15.17 -0.26 -3.16
CA LEU A 43 -15.26 -1.08 -4.36
C LEU A 43 -15.31 -0.23 -5.63
N THR A 44 -16.10 0.84 -5.63
CA THR A 44 -16.11 1.80 -6.74
C THR A 44 -14.71 2.35 -6.98
N LEU A 45 -14.01 2.82 -5.94
CA LEU A 45 -12.63 3.33 -6.10
C LEU A 45 -11.63 2.30 -6.65
N ASN A 46 -11.75 1.03 -6.23
CA ASN A 46 -10.85 -0.03 -6.71
C ASN A 46 -11.20 -0.54 -8.12
N CYS A 47 -12.47 -0.44 -8.54
CA CYS A 47 -12.94 -0.95 -9.83
C CYS A 47 -13.14 0.14 -10.89
N SER A 48 -13.07 1.42 -10.52
CA SER A 48 -13.12 2.53 -11.47
C SER A 48 -11.77 2.64 -12.20
N PRO A 49 -11.73 2.50 -13.53
CA PRO A 49 -10.50 2.66 -14.28
C PRO A 49 -10.01 4.10 -14.15
N THR A 50 -8.76 4.26 -13.74
CA THR A 50 -8.06 5.54 -13.68
C THR A 50 -6.70 5.39 -14.33
N TYR A 51 -6.25 6.43 -15.03
CA TYR A 51 -4.96 6.42 -15.70
C TYR A 51 -4.00 7.32 -14.95
N VAL A 52 -2.88 6.73 -14.52
CA VAL A 52 -1.75 7.46 -13.99
C VAL A 52 -0.79 7.70 -15.16
N MET A 53 -0.39 8.95 -15.40
CA MET A 53 0.61 9.31 -16.41
C MET A 53 2.02 8.98 -15.88
N PRO A 54 2.64 7.84 -16.20
CA PRO A 54 3.88 7.42 -15.55
C PRO A 54 5.06 8.32 -15.92
N GLN A 55 4.96 9.04 -17.05
CA GLN A 55 5.94 10.06 -17.47
C GLN A 55 6.13 11.18 -16.45
N HIS A 56 5.08 11.56 -15.70
CA HIS A 56 5.17 12.60 -14.67
C HIS A 56 5.78 12.09 -13.35
N LEU A 57 5.93 10.78 -13.21
CA LEU A 57 6.43 10.13 -12.00
C LEU A 57 7.90 9.72 -12.11
N ARG A 58 8.57 10.02 -13.24
CA ARG A 58 9.96 9.62 -13.51
C ARG A 58 10.97 10.22 -12.54
N GLU A 59 10.75 11.47 -12.14
CA GLU A 59 11.63 12.21 -11.22
C GLU A 59 11.32 11.94 -9.74
N ILE A 60 10.28 11.16 -9.46
CA ILE A 60 9.86 10.85 -8.09
C ILE A 60 10.47 9.50 -7.71
N PRO A 61 11.20 9.41 -6.58
CA PRO A 61 11.63 8.13 -6.06
C PRO A 61 10.43 7.23 -5.77
N ILE A 62 10.41 6.02 -6.34
CA ILE A 62 9.34 5.03 -6.11
C ILE A 62 9.96 3.76 -5.54
N THR A 63 9.28 3.14 -4.57
CA THR A 63 9.64 1.83 -4.04
C THR A 63 8.42 0.93 -4.08
N LEU A 64 8.55 -0.18 -4.82
CA LEU A 64 7.56 -1.23 -4.90
C LEU A 64 7.94 -2.30 -3.89
N ILE A 65 7.04 -2.55 -2.93
CA ILE A 65 7.18 -3.61 -1.94
C ILE A 65 6.24 -4.74 -2.36
N ASP A 66 6.79 -5.93 -2.63
CA ASP A 66 6.04 -7.09 -3.11
C ASP A 66 6.42 -8.36 -2.34
N VAL A 67 5.59 -9.39 -2.39
CA VAL A 67 5.84 -10.71 -1.80
C VAL A 67 6.06 -11.75 -2.89
N TRP A 68 6.79 -12.82 -2.57
CA TRP A 68 6.97 -13.95 -3.49
C TRP A 68 5.84 -14.98 -3.47
N ASP A 69 4.96 -14.92 -2.47
CA ASP A 69 3.81 -15.82 -2.37
C ASP A 69 2.88 -15.68 -3.59
N PRO A 70 2.09 -16.70 -3.94
CA PRO A 70 0.89 -16.50 -4.75
C PRO A 70 -0.10 -15.62 -3.96
N TYR A 71 -0.51 -14.49 -4.54
CA TYR A 71 -1.46 -13.56 -3.91
C TYR A 71 -2.55 -13.13 -4.90
N ALA A 72 -3.55 -12.40 -4.40
CA ALA A 72 -4.78 -12.10 -5.11
C ALA A 72 -4.64 -11.24 -6.39
N LEU A 73 -3.47 -10.63 -6.63
CA LEU A 73 -3.24 -9.82 -7.83
C LEU A 73 -2.95 -10.72 -9.02
N ALA A 74 -3.67 -10.50 -10.13
CA ALA A 74 -3.42 -11.24 -11.35
C ALA A 74 -2.00 -10.93 -11.91
N PRO A 75 -1.24 -11.94 -12.37
CA PRO A 75 0.10 -11.73 -12.91
C PRO A 75 0.23 -10.62 -13.97
N PRO A 76 -0.72 -10.44 -14.92
CA PRO A 76 -0.63 -9.37 -15.90
C PRO A 76 -0.62 -7.97 -15.29
N VAL A 77 -1.37 -7.77 -14.19
CA VAL A 77 -1.44 -6.48 -13.50
C VAL A 77 -0.10 -6.18 -12.82
N ARG A 78 0.54 -7.20 -12.25
CA ARG A 78 1.88 -7.07 -11.67
C ARG A 78 2.91 -6.71 -12.74
N GLU A 79 2.89 -7.37 -13.90
CA GLU A 79 3.81 -7.06 -15.00
C GLU A 79 3.62 -5.64 -15.54
N GLU A 80 2.36 -5.19 -15.67
CA GLU A 80 2.05 -3.83 -16.10
C GLU A 80 2.51 -2.77 -15.09
N LEU A 81 2.36 -3.04 -13.79
CA LEU A 81 2.88 -2.18 -12.72
C LEU A 81 4.41 -2.03 -12.85
N LEU A 82 5.12 -3.14 -13.00
CA LEU A 82 6.58 -3.13 -13.15
C LEU A 82 7.04 -2.43 -14.44
N ARG A 83 6.25 -2.52 -15.51
CA ARG A 83 6.51 -1.82 -16.78
C ARG A 83 6.28 -0.32 -16.67
N SER A 84 5.25 0.09 -15.92
CA SER A 84 4.93 1.51 -15.70
C SER A 84 5.99 2.23 -14.86
N PHE A 85 6.69 1.50 -13.99
CA PHE A 85 7.71 2.05 -13.08
C PHE A 85 9.07 1.34 -13.23
N PRO A 86 9.77 1.51 -14.37
CA PRO A 86 11.00 0.78 -14.67
C PRO A 86 12.16 1.13 -13.74
N HIS A 87 12.17 2.34 -13.16
CA HIS A 87 13.23 2.84 -12.29
C HIS A 87 12.91 2.70 -10.79
N ALA A 88 11.76 2.10 -10.44
CA ALA A 88 11.39 1.92 -9.05
C ALA A 88 12.33 0.94 -8.34
N LYS A 89 12.71 1.26 -7.10
CA LYS A 89 13.38 0.30 -6.21
C LYS A 89 12.41 -0.84 -5.91
N ARG A 90 12.91 -2.07 -5.94
CA ARG A 90 12.10 -3.27 -5.69
C ARG A 90 12.52 -3.92 -4.39
N ALA A 91 11.61 -3.93 -3.42
CA ALA A 91 11.74 -4.64 -2.16
C ALA A 91 10.87 -5.89 -2.24
N HIS A 92 11.49 -7.07 -2.15
CA HIS A 92 10.76 -8.33 -2.17
C HIS A 92 10.87 -9.03 -0.83
N LEU A 93 9.72 -9.36 -0.26
CA LEU A 93 9.59 -10.15 0.95
C LEU A 93 9.46 -11.62 0.56
N LYS A 94 10.10 -12.51 1.33
CA LYS A 94 10.08 -13.95 1.04
C LYS A 94 8.68 -14.54 1.17
N SER A 95 7.91 -14.07 2.15
CA SER A 95 6.51 -14.42 2.36
C SER A 95 5.80 -13.27 3.07
N GLY A 96 4.47 -13.24 3.03
CA GLY A 96 3.62 -12.22 3.65
C GLY A 96 2.14 -12.30 3.25
N GLY A 97 1.78 -13.17 2.30
CA GLY A 97 0.40 -13.33 1.81
C GLY A 97 -0.15 -12.04 1.18
N ASN A 98 -1.48 -11.87 1.22
CA ASN A 98 -2.15 -10.68 0.66
C ASN A 98 -1.92 -9.39 1.45
N PHE A 99 -1.53 -9.48 2.72
CA PHE A 99 -1.42 -8.34 3.63
C PHE A 99 -0.05 -8.28 4.31
N PRO A 100 1.05 -8.13 3.53
CA PRO A 100 2.41 -8.12 4.07
C PRO A 100 2.63 -7.02 5.12
N TYR A 101 1.89 -5.91 5.04
CA TYR A 101 1.96 -4.83 6.03
C TYR A 101 1.39 -5.21 7.41
N LEU A 102 0.64 -6.31 7.50
CA LEU A 102 0.14 -6.88 8.75
C LEU A 102 0.99 -8.09 9.19
N SER A 103 1.25 -9.02 8.26
CA SER A 103 1.94 -10.29 8.56
C SER A 103 3.46 -10.15 8.70
N ARG A 104 4.05 -9.12 8.08
CA ARG A 104 5.49 -8.80 8.07
C ARG A 104 5.74 -7.31 8.29
N SER A 105 5.03 -6.75 9.26
CA SER A 105 5.07 -5.32 9.57
C SER A 105 6.50 -4.80 9.76
N ASP A 106 7.38 -5.55 10.43
CA ASP A 106 8.78 -5.15 10.63
C ASP A 106 9.57 -5.01 9.32
N GLU A 107 9.44 -5.97 8.40
CA GLU A 107 10.11 -5.93 7.09
C GLU A 107 9.54 -4.80 6.22
N VAL A 108 8.21 -4.65 6.19
CA VAL A 108 7.54 -3.57 5.45
C VAL A 108 7.96 -2.21 6.00
N ASN A 109 7.95 -2.03 7.32
CA ASN A 109 8.37 -0.80 7.99
C ASN A 109 9.83 -0.48 7.69
N MET A 110 10.72 -1.48 7.67
CA MET A 110 12.11 -1.30 7.30
C MET A 110 12.25 -0.75 5.87
N HIS A 111 11.51 -1.29 4.91
CA HIS A 111 11.53 -0.79 3.53
C HIS A 111 10.96 0.63 3.41
N ILE A 112 9.90 0.95 4.16
CA ILE A 112 9.36 2.32 4.24
C ILE A 112 10.42 3.27 4.82
N MET A 113 11.06 2.92 5.93
CA MET A 113 12.11 3.74 6.53
C MET A 113 13.29 3.95 5.57
N LEU A 114 13.74 2.90 4.89
CA LEU A 114 14.81 3.00 3.88
C LEU A 114 14.42 3.90 2.71
N HIS A 115 13.15 3.86 2.29
CA HIS A 115 12.64 4.78 1.29
C HIS A 115 12.66 6.22 1.80
N LEU A 116 12.18 6.46 3.03
CA LEU A 116 12.11 7.81 3.60
C LEU A 116 13.49 8.43 3.89
N LYS A 117 14.47 7.61 4.26
CA LYS A 117 15.85 8.04 4.54
C LYS A 117 16.49 8.81 3.39
N GLN A 118 16.13 8.54 2.15
CA GLN A 118 16.68 9.27 1.00
C GLN A 118 16.28 10.75 0.95
N PHE A 119 15.27 11.15 1.74
CA PHE A 119 14.82 12.53 1.84
C PHE A 119 15.36 13.25 3.09
N GLU A 120 16.14 12.58 3.94
CA GLU A 120 16.80 13.21 5.09
C GLU A 120 17.69 14.37 4.60
N GLY A 121 17.59 15.53 5.26
CA GLY A 121 18.31 16.74 4.87
C GLY A 121 17.80 17.44 3.60
N SER A 122 16.73 16.93 2.96
CA SER A 122 16.06 17.60 1.85
C SER A 122 14.81 18.36 2.31
N LYS A 123 14.28 19.24 1.45
CA LYS A 123 12.99 19.93 1.65
C LYS A 123 11.77 18.99 1.73
N TRP A 124 11.94 17.70 1.43
CA TRP A 124 10.91 16.68 1.45
C TRP A 124 11.04 15.73 2.65
N ASN A 125 11.85 16.11 3.65
CA ASN A 125 12.06 15.30 4.83
C ASN A 125 10.73 15.08 5.58
N ALA A 126 10.35 13.81 5.79
CA ALA A 126 9.14 13.46 6.52
C ALA A 126 9.18 13.86 8.01
N MET A 127 10.38 14.10 8.56
CA MET A 127 10.59 14.45 9.97
C MET A 127 10.62 15.96 10.22
N SER A 128 10.57 16.81 9.19
CA SER A 128 10.67 18.27 9.34
C SER A 128 9.34 18.95 9.70
N ILE A 129 8.54 18.36 10.58
CA ILE A 129 7.54 19.13 11.33
C ILE A 129 8.27 19.69 12.57
N SER A 130 9.28 20.53 12.34
CA SER A 130 9.74 21.49 13.33
C SER A 130 8.89 22.75 13.13
N GLY A 131 8.04 23.06 14.11
CA GLY A 131 6.97 24.05 14.03
C GLY A 131 7.40 25.52 13.89
N GLU A 132 8.06 25.89 12.80
CA GLU A 132 8.50 27.27 12.54
C GLU A 132 7.96 27.90 11.23
N GLU A 133 7.23 27.17 10.38
CA GLU A 133 6.60 27.75 9.17
C GLU A 133 5.14 28.20 9.35
N ALA A 134 4.62 28.24 10.58
CA ALA A 134 3.30 28.82 10.87
C ALA A 134 3.32 30.34 11.13
N ALA A 135 4.50 30.97 11.17
CA ALA A 135 4.65 32.37 11.56
C ALA A 135 4.58 33.37 10.39
N ASP A 136 4.76 32.95 9.13
CA ASP A 136 5.02 33.90 8.02
C ASP A 136 3.80 34.19 7.12
N VAL A 137 2.58 33.85 7.55
CA VAL A 137 1.32 34.20 6.83
C VAL A 137 0.53 35.31 7.54
N LYS A 138 1.11 35.99 8.54
CA LYS A 138 0.45 37.10 9.25
C LYS A 138 1.28 38.38 9.31
N GLU A 139 1.82 38.85 8.20
CA GLU A 139 1.96 40.30 8.01
C GLU A 139 2.07 40.71 6.54
N SER A 140 0.91 40.94 5.93
CA SER A 140 0.74 41.90 4.83
C SER A 140 -0.71 42.38 4.89
N ARG A 141 -0.91 43.39 5.73
CA ARG A 141 -2.04 44.32 5.61
C ARG A 141 -1.87 45.18 4.37
#